data_AF-A0A7X5SCA6-F1
#
_entry.id   AF-A0A7X5SCA6-F1
#
_cell.length_a   1.000
_cell.length_b   1.000
_cell.length_c   1.000
_cell.angle_alpha   90.00
_cell.angle_beta   90.00
_cell.angle_gamma   90.00
#
_symmetry.space_group_name_H-M   'P 1'
#
loop_
_entity.id
_entity.type
_entity.pdbx_description
1 polymer ?
#
loop_
_entity_poly.entity_id
_entity_poly.type
_entity_poly.pdbx_seq_one_letter_code
_entity_poly.pdbx_strand_id
1 'polypeptide(L)'
;MPDLIPPPLSLYVHLPWCVRKCPYCDFNSHAAKGVLPFEDYVDALIRDLDADLPLVWGRVVHSVFFGGGTPSLFPPQAIDRFLQAAAARLRFAPNLEITLETN
;
A
#
# COMPACT_ATOMS: atom_id res chain seq x y z
N MET A 1 2.69 33.94 -13.87
CA MET A 1 3.13 32.54 -14.02
C MET A 1 1.89 31.69 -13.80
N PRO A 2 1.57 30.71 -14.64
CA PRO A 2 0.40 29.86 -14.39
C PRO A 2 0.58 29.13 -13.07
N ASP A 3 -0.47 29.07 -12.26
CA ASP A 3 -0.46 28.29 -11.02
C ASP A 3 -0.32 26.81 -11.36
N LEU A 4 0.70 26.17 -10.80
CA LEU A 4 0.90 24.73 -10.93
C LEU A 4 0.01 24.02 -9.90
N ILE A 5 -1.01 23.32 -10.38
CA ILE A 5 -1.92 22.54 -9.54
C ILE A 5 -1.46 21.08 -9.56
N PRO A 6 -1.13 20.47 -8.40
CA PRO A 6 -0.72 19.08 -8.35
C PRO A 6 -1.90 18.15 -8.67
N PRO A 7 -1.66 17.01 -9.35
CA PRO A 7 -2.71 16.04 -9.63
C PRO A 7 -3.27 15.43 -8.33
N PRO A 8 -4.48 14.83 -8.34
CA PRO A 8 -5.04 14.12 -7.19
C PRO A 8 -4.04 13.14 -6.56
N LEU A 9 -4.04 13.04 -5.24
CA LEU A 9 -3.13 12.16 -4.51
C LEU A 9 -3.73 10.75 -4.40
N SER A 10 -2.89 9.75 -4.65
CA SER A 10 -3.20 8.33 -4.49
C SER A 10 -2.11 7.65 -3.65
N LEU A 11 -2.49 6.62 -2.90
CA LEU A 11 -1.59 5.82 -2.08
C LEU A 11 -1.36 4.46 -2.75
N TYR A 12 -0.11 4.16 -3.10
CA TYR A 12 0.29 2.83 -3.54
C TYR A 12 0.97 2.10 -2.37
N VAL A 13 0.58 0.85 -2.14
CA VAL A 13 1.13 0.01 -1.07
C VAL A 13 1.71 -1.24 -1.70
N HIS A 14 3.03 -1.40 -1.54
CA HIS A 14 3.75 -2.53 -2.11
C HIS A 14 3.77 -3.71 -1.15
N LEU A 15 3.29 -4.88 -1.60
CA LEU A 15 3.24 -6.13 -0.84
C LEU A 15 4.07 -7.20 -1.57
N PRO A 16 5.27 -7.56 -1.12
CA PRO A 16 6.30 -8.09 -2.02
C PRO A 16 6.28 -9.61 -2.18
N TRP A 17 5.35 -10.34 -1.55
CA TRP A 17 5.38 -11.80 -1.53
C TRP A 17 4.44 -12.44 -2.54
N CYS A 18 4.92 -13.50 -3.18
CA CYS A 18 4.13 -14.43 -4.01
C CYS A 18 4.28 -15.86 -3.48
N VAL A 19 3.31 -16.75 -3.70
CA VAL A 19 3.47 -18.19 -3.38
C VAL A 19 4.66 -18.78 -4.14
N ARG A 20 4.83 -18.34 -5.39
CA ARG A 20 5.96 -18.66 -6.26
C ARG A 20 6.27 -17.47 -7.15
N LYS A 21 7.52 -17.31 -7.57
CA LYS A 21 7.89 -16.32 -8.59
C LYS A 21 7.65 -16.94 -9.97
N CYS A 22 6.77 -16.33 -10.78
CA CYS A 22 6.52 -16.79 -12.14
C CYS A 22 7.77 -16.56 -13.01
N PRO A 23 8.07 -17.45 -13.99
CA PRO A 23 9.27 -17.32 -14.82
C PRO A 23 9.34 -16.02 -15.63
N TYR A 24 8.19 -15.41 -15.91
CA TYR A 24 8.06 -14.15 -16.66
C TYR A 24 7.95 -12.92 -15.76
N CYS A 25 7.91 -13.08 -14.43
CA CYS A 25 7.63 -11.97 -13.51
C CYS A 25 8.89 -11.13 -13.26
N ASP A 26 8.87 -9.87 -13.71
CA ASP A 26 9.92 -8.87 -13.47
C ASP A 26 9.60 -7.91 -12.31
N PHE A 27 8.38 -7.98 -11.75
CA PHE A 27 8.01 -7.19 -10.57
C PHE A 27 8.98 -7.44 -9.40
N ASN A 28 9.18 -6.40 -8.60
CA ASN A 28 9.85 -6.51 -7.32
C ASN A 28 8.98 -7.39 -6.39
N SER A 29 9.28 -8.68 -6.41
CA SER A 29 8.53 -9.70 -5.70
C SER A 29 9.43 -10.87 -5.35
N HIS A 30 9.06 -11.56 -4.29
CA HIS A 30 9.82 -12.64 -3.69
C HIS A 30 8.91 -13.84 -3.45
N ALA A 31 9.40 -15.03 -3.79
CA ALA A 31 8.73 -16.26 -3.39
C ALA A 31 8.71 -16.34 -1.86
N ALA A 32 7.53 -16.58 -1.29
CA ALA A 32 7.32 -16.79 0.12
C ALA A 32 8.15 -17.98 0.61
N LYS A 33 8.85 -17.82 1.73
CA LYS A 33 9.66 -18.87 2.35
C LYS A 33 9.19 -19.06 3.78
N GLY A 34 8.52 -20.17 4.05
CA GLY A 34 7.96 -20.45 5.37
C GLY A 34 6.84 -19.49 5.77
N VAL A 35 6.75 -19.20 7.07
CA VAL A 35 5.77 -18.26 7.61
C VAL A 35 6.18 -16.84 7.24
N LEU A 36 5.26 -16.09 6.65
CA LEU A 36 5.50 -14.70 6.26
C LEU A 36 5.33 -13.76 7.46
N PRO A 37 6.19 -12.74 7.60
CA PRO A 37 6.16 -11.80 8.71
C PRO A 37 5.16 -10.66 8.44
N PHE A 38 3.87 -10.98 8.26
CA PHE A 38 2.86 -10.00 7.85
C PHE A 38 2.76 -8.81 8.81
N GLU A 39 2.73 -9.07 10.12
CA GLU A 39 2.60 -8.02 11.14
C GLU A 39 3.82 -7.09 11.18
N ASP A 40 5.03 -7.65 11.19
CA ASP A 40 6.27 -6.87 11.17
C ASP A 40 6.38 -6.03 9.88
N TYR A 41 5.84 -6.54 8.78
CA TYR A 41 5.80 -5.80 7.51
C TYR A 41 4.78 -4.67 7.53
N VAL A 42 3.58 -4.89 8.08
CA VAL A 42 2.60 -3.82 8.29
C VAL A 42 3.18 -2.74 9.21
N ASP A 43 3.91 -3.11 10.26
CA ASP A 43 4.63 -2.15 11.11
C ASP A 43 5.65 -1.34 10.31
N ALA A 44 6.39 -1.99 9.42
CA ALA A 44 7.34 -1.31 8.55
C ALA A 44 6.66 -0.33 7.60
N LEU A 45 5.55 -0.74 6.96
CA LEU A 45 4.76 0.13 6.08
C LEU A 45 4.19 1.35 6.82
N ILE A 46 3.74 1.17 8.06
CA ILE A 46 3.23 2.28 8.88
C ILE A 46 4.35 3.25 9.24
N ARG A 47 5.53 2.75 9.62
CA ARG A 47 6.71 3.60 9.89
C ARG A 47 7.18 4.36 8.65
N ASP A 48 7.13 3.71 7.49
CA ASP A 48 7.45 4.31 6.20
C ASP A 48 6.48 5.45 5.87
N LEU A 49 5.17 5.18 6.01
CA LEU A 49 4.14 6.22 5.86
C LEU A 49 4.35 7.38 6.83
N ASP A 50 4.68 7.12 8.09
CA ASP A 50 4.95 8.16 9.10
C ASP A 50 6.11 9.08 8.69
N ALA A 51 7.14 8.54 8.03
CA ALA A 51 8.24 9.33 7.49
C ALA A 51 7.82 10.20 6.29
N ASP A 52 6.86 9.73 5.49
CA ASP A 52 6.37 10.40 4.28
C ASP A 52 5.28 11.45 4.53
N LEU A 53 4.62 11.46 5.71
CA LEU A 53 3.54 12.41 6.02
C LEU A 53 3.84 13.88 5.69
N PRO A 54 5.06 14.43 5.96
CA PRO A 54 5.37 15.82 5.61
C PRO A 54 5.28 16.13 4.12
N LEU A 55 5.45 15.13 3.23
CA LEU A 55 5.41 15.31 1.78
C LEU A 55 4.00 15.53 1.24
N VAL A 56 2.98 15.12 2.00
CA VAL A 56 1.57 15.05 1.54
C VAL A 56 0.60 15.80 2.45
N TRP A 57 1.12 16.56 3.43
CA TRP A 57 0.31 17.22 4.44
C TRP A 57 -0.80 18.08 3.85
N GLY A 58 -2.03 17.90 4.36
CA GLY A 58 -3.20 18.67 3.95
C GLY A 58 -3.84 18.21 2.64
N ARG A 59 -3.22 17.26 1.92
CA ARG A 59 -3.81 16.66 0.71
C ARG A 59 -4.81 15.56 1.06
N VAL A 60 -5.79 15.38 0.19
CA VAL A 60 -6.78 14.31 0.28
C VAL A 60 -6.37 13.17 -0.65
N VAL A 61 -6.40 11.95 -0.13
CA VAL A 61 -6.16 10.72 -0.89
C VAL A 61 -7.48 10.25 -1.51
N HIS A 62 -7.45 10.01 -2.82
CA HIS A 62 -8.63 9.63 -3.60
C HIS A 62 -8.65 8.15 -3.98
N SER A 63 -7.51 7.47 -3.94
CA SER A 63 -7.45 6.03 -4.11
C SER A 63 -6.30 5.38 -3.31
N VAL A 64 -6.51 4.12 -2.94
CA VAL A 64 -5.51 3.23 -2.37
C VAL A 64 -5.39 2.00 -3.27
N PHE A 65 -4.16 1.66 -3.67
CA PHE A 65 -3.89 0.49 -4.51
C PHE A 65 -2.86 -0.42 -3.83
N PHE A 66 -3.23 -1.68 -3.61
CA PHE A 66 -2.31 -2.71 -3.14
C PHE A 66 -1.80 -3.53 -4.32
N GLY A 67 -0.48 -3.56 -4.51
CA GLY A 67 0.15 -4.32 -5.60
C GLY A 67 1.52 -4.87 -5.23
N GLY A 68 2.24 -5.39 -6.23
CA GLY A 68 3.63 -5.83 -6.09
C GLY A 68 3.80 -7.32 -6.35
N GLY A 69 3.80 -8.12 -5.30
CA GLY A 69 3.77 -9.57 -5.38
C GLY A 69 2.35 -10.07 -5.57
N THR A 70 1.79 -10.69 -4.53
CA THR A 70 0.40 -11.16 -4.50
C THR A 70 -0.24 -10.63 -3.22
N PRO A 71 -0.81 -9.41 -3.26
CA PRO A 71 -1.49 -8.80 -2.12
C PRO A 71 -2.53 -9.72 -1.44
N SER A 72 -3.23 -10.55 -2.20
CA SER A 72 -4.19 -11.53 -1.67
C SER A 72 -3.59 -12.62 -0.76
N LEU A 73 -2.27 -12.69 -0.61
CA LEU A 73 -1.62 -13.53 0.39
C LEU A 73 -1.65 -12.95 1.79
N PHE A 74 -1.84 -11.64 1.94
CA PHE A 74 -1.96 -11.04 3.25
C PHE A 74 -3.29 -11.43 3.88
N PRO A 75 -3.31 -11.78 5.18
CA PRO A 75 -4.57 -11.97 5.90
C PRO A 75 -5.41 -10.70 5.83
N PRO A 76 -6.76 -10.79 5.72
CA PRO A 76 -7.63 -9.63 5.70
C PRO A 76 -7.41 -8.69 6.90
N GLN A 77 -7.04 -9.23 8.06
CA GLN A 77 -6.75 -8.47 9.28
C GLN A 77 -5.51 -7.58 9.12
N ALA A 78 -4.49 -8.02 8.37
CA ALA A 78 -3.29 -7.24 8.12
C ALA A 78 -3.59 -6.06 7.17
N ILE A 79 -4.42 -6.29 6.15
CA ILE A 79 -4.89 -5.23 5.23
C ILE A 79 -5.75 -4.20 5.97
N ASP A 80 -6.72 -4.67 6.79
CA ASP A 80 -7.54 -3.79 7.63
C ASP A 80 -6.66 -2.96 8.57
N ARG A 81 -5.73 -3.59 9.29
CA ARG A 81 -4.80 -2.91 10.20
C ARG A 81 -4.02 -1.80 9.50
N PHE A 82 -3.50 -2.04 8.30
CA PHE A 82 -2.83 -1.01 7.52
C PHE A 82 -3.80 0.12 7.12
N LEU A 83 -4.99 -0.20 6.60
CA LEU A 83 -5.99 0.80 6.19
C LEU A 83 -6.44 1.68 7.37
N GLN A 84 -6.69 1.11 8.54
CA GLN A 84 -7.02 1.86 9.75
C GLN A 84 -5.87 2.81 10.14
N ALA A 85 -4.62 2.31 10.13
CA ALA A 85 -3.45 3.10 10.46
C ALA A 85 -3.23 4.25 9.45
N ALA A 86 -3.44 3.99 8.16
CA ALA A 86 -3.36 5.00 7.10
C ALA A 86 -4.47 6.04 7.22
N ALA A 87 -5.72 5.63 7.47
CA ALA A 87 -6.86 6.54 7.67
C ALA A 87 -6.71 7.43 8.91
N ALA A 88 -5.99 6.97 9.94
CA ALA A 88 -5.68 7.78 11.12
C ALA A 88 -4.63 8.88 10.85
N ARG A 89 -3.86 8.76 9.76
CA ARG A 89 -2.74 9.65 9.40
C ARG A 89 -3.03 10.54 8.20
N LEU A 90 -3.79 10.01 7.24
CA LEU A 90 -4.11 10.63 5.96
C LEU A 90 -5.58 11.03 5.90
N ARG A 91 -5.89 12.03 5.07
CA ARG A 91 -7.27 12.42 4.79
C ARG A 91 -7.79 11.60 3.62
N PHE A 92 -8.67 10.65 3.86
CA PHE A 92 -9.31 9.87 2.80
C PHE A 92 -10.59 10.56 2.30
N ALA A 93 -10.79 10.52 0.97
CA ALA A 93 -12.02 11.01 0.37
C ALA A 93 -13.23 10.12 0.78
N PRO A 94 -14.45 10.67 0.93
CA PRO A 94 -15.64 9.86 1.25
C PRO A 94 -15.96 8.75 0.24
N ASN A 95 -15.55 8.93 -1.01
CA ASN A 95 -15.71 7.99 -2.12
C ASN A 95 -14.37 7.38 -2.56
N LEU A 96 -13.45 7.19 -1.61
CA LEU A 96 -12.15 6.57 -1.83
C LEU A 96 -12.31 5.23 -2.58
N GLU A 97 -11.57 5.07 -3.68
CA GLU A 97 -11.40 3.77 -4.32
C GLU A 97 -10.32 2.97 -3.58
N ILE A 98 -10.60 1.71 -3.23
CA ILE A 98 -9.60 0.78 -2.71
C ILE A 98 -9.55 -0.44 -3.63
N THR A 99 -8.38 -0.67 -4.22
CA THR A 99 -8.15 -1.74 -5.20
C THR A 99 -6.98 -2.61 -4.74
N LEU A 100 -7.04 -3.91 -5.01
CA LEU A 100 -6.02 -4.88 -4.61
C LEU A 100 -5.79 -5.90 -5.72
N GLU A 101 -4.53 -6.16 -6.06
CA GLU A 101 -4.14 -7.18 -7.04
C GLU A 101 -4.26 -8.61 -6.48
N THR A 102 -4.72 -9.53 -7.33
CA THR A 102 -4.86 -10.96 -7.00
C THR A 102 -4.24 -11.82 -8.11
N ASN A 103 -3.74 -13.01 -7.76
CA ASN A 103 -3.24 -14.04 -8.70
C ASN A 103 -3.91 -15.39 -8.45
#